data_AF-A0A2J5HKL4-F1
#
_entry.id   AF-A0A2J5HKL4-F1
#
_cell.length_a   1.000
_cell.length_b   1.000
_cell.length_c   1.000
_cell.angle_alpha   90.00
_cell.angle_beta   90.00
_cell.angle_gamma   90.00
#
_symmetry.space_group_name_H-M   'P 1'
#
loop_
_entity.id
_entity.type
_entity.pdbx_description
1 polymer ?
#
loop_
_entity_poly.entity_id
_entity_poly.type
_entity_poly.pdbx_seq_one_letter_code
_entity_poly.pdbx_strand_id
1 'polypeptide(L)'
;MAKELSEQGKAHGRKMEEYNRQASEFIFRENNANGRVEADTIDLHGQFVEEAEEILEERIKYAKAHGQTHLHVIVGKGNHSTHHVQKIKPRVEQVCRELGVQYATEENAGRIYVNLSGGPAHMPPPSSHQYPGQHHQQQQPHHHQHAQPQPQPQRQDQQDPVEQVVQRILPRVVRKLEKACCVIM
;
A
#
# COMPACT_ATOMS: atom_id res chain seq x y z
N MET A 1 -12.96 42.58 -15.81
CA MET A 1 -13.07 41.92 -14.49
C MET A 1 -13.33 40.41 -14.60
N ALA A 2 -14.45 39.92 -15.14
CA ALA A 2 -14.70 38.45 -15.23
C ALA A 2 -13.67 37.68 -16.09
N LYS A 3 -13.27 38.23 -17.25
CA LYS A 3 -12.29 37.61 -18.14
C LYS A 3 -10.89 37.51 -17.52
N GLU A 4 -10.49 38.54 -16.78
CA GLU A 4 -9.19 38.65 -16.10
C GLU A 4 -9.07 37.66 -14.94
N LEU A 5 -10.13 37.55 -14.12
CA LEU A 5 -10.20 36.54 -13.05
C LEU A 5 -10.22 35.12 -13.62
N SER A 6 -10.87 34.90 -14.78
CA SER A 6 -10.85 33.61 -15.47
C SER A 6 -9.45 33.26 -16.01
N GLU A 7 -8.73 34.22 -16.59
CA GLU A 7 -7.36 34.02 -17.08
C GLU A 7 -6.37 33.78 -15.94
N GLN A 8 -6.51 34.48 -14.80
CA GLN A 8 -5.75 34.21 -13.58
C GLN A 8 -6.04 32.80 -13.03
N GLY A 9 -7.31 32.39 -12.98
CA GLY A 9 -7.68 31.03 -12.58
C GLY A 9 -7.02 29.95 -13.45
N LYS A 10 -7.01 30.13 -14.78
CA LYS A 10 -6.31 29.24 -15.71
C LYS A 10 -4.79 29.23 -15.52
N ALA A 11 -4.20 30.39 -15.24
CA ALA A 11 -2.76 30.48 -14.96
C ALA A 11 -2.39 29.75 -13.66
N HIS A 12 -3.21 29.88 -12.60
CA HIS A 12 -3.02 29.13 -11.36
C HIS A 12 -3.22 27.63 -11.56
N GLY A 13 -4.23 27.21 -12.33
CA GLY A 13 -4.44 25.79 -12.68
C GLY A 13 -3.22 25.18 -13.36
N ARG A 14 -2.68 25.85 -14.39
CA ARG A 14 -1.46 25.39 -15.09
C ARG A 14 -0.25 25.25 -14.17
N LYS A 15 -0.03 26.21 -13.26
CA LYS A 15 1.07 26.12 -12.28
C LYS A 15 0.89 24.96 -11.30
N MET A 16 -0.35 24.73 -10.85
CA MET A 16 -0.67 23.60 -9.98
C MET A 16 -0.40 22.27 -10.67
N GLU A 17 -0.84 22.10 -11.92
CA GLU A 17 -0.56 20.91 -12.73
C GLU A 17 0.94 20.69 -12.90
N GLU A 18 1.70 21.76 -13.21
CA GLU A 18 3.14 21.68 -13.37
C GLU A 18 3.86 21.26 -12.07
N TYR A 19 3.49 21.83 -10.93
CA TYR A 19 4.06 21.42 -9.63
C TYR A 19 3.66 20.00 -9.25
N ASN A 20 2.42 19.59 -9.53
CA ASN A 20 2.01 18.22 -9.26
C ASN A 20 2.79 17.22 -10.12
N ARG A 21 3.03 17.53 -11.40
CA ARG A 21 3.87 16.68 -12.27
C ARG A 21 5.30 16.58 -11.74
N GLN A 22 5.92 17.71 -11.38
CA GLN A 22 7.27 17.70 -10.80
C GLN A 22 7.34 16.89 -9.50
N ALA A 23 6.33 17.00 -8.64
CA ALA A 23 6.25 16.22 -7.42
C ALA A 23 6.08 14.72 -7.72
N SER A 24 5.22 14.38 -8.68
CA SER A 24 4.99 13.00 -9.12
C SER A 24 6.29 12.36 -9.64
N GLU A 25 6.97 13.03 -10.58
CA GLU A 25 8.25 12.57 -11.13
C GLU A 25 9.31 12.35 -10.04
N PHE A 26 9.40 13.28 -9.09
CA PHE A 26 10.32 13.17 -7.97
C PHE A 26 9.99 11.94 -7.10
N ILE A 27 8.73 11.77 -6.72
CA ILE A 27 8.27 10.64 -5.91
C ILE A 27 8.56 9.32 -6.62
N PHE A 28 8.21 9.21 -7.91
CA PHE A 28 8.46 8.01 -8.71
C PHE A 28 9.95 7.65 -8.72
N ARG A 29 10.81 8.63 -8.99
CA ARG A 29 12.26 8.41 -9.03
C ARG A 29 12.82 7.96 -7.68
N GLU A 30 12.41 8.59 -6.59
CA GLU A 30 12.90 8.25 -5.24
C GLU A 30 12.37 6.88 -4.77
N ASN A 31 11.16 6.50 -5.17
CA ASN A 31 10.59 5.19 -4.82
C ASN A 31 11.23 4.05 -5.61
N ASN A 32 11.60 4.30 -6.87
CA ASN A 32 12.20 3.30 -7.75
C ASN A 32 13.74 3.39 -7.80
N ALA A 33 14.34 4.22 -6.96
CA ALA A 33 15.80 4.31 -6.86
C ALA A 33 16.41 2.98 -6.41
N ASN A 34 17.65 2.72 -6.85
CA ASN A 34 18.33 1.45 -6.57
C ASN A 34 18.32 1.12 -5.07
N GLY A 35 17.82 -0.08 -4.73
CA GLY A 35 17.75 -0.57 -3.35
C GLY A 35 16.52 -0.13 -2.56
N ARG A 36 15.60 0.64 -3.16
CA ARG A 36 14.31 1.01 -2.53
C ARG A 36 13.23 -0.03 -2.77
N VAL A 37 13.25 -0.63 -3.95
CA VAL A 37 12.38 -1.74 -4.36
C VAL A 37 13.24 -2.84 -4.99
N GLU A 38 12.72 -4.06 -4.96
CA GLU A 38 13.34 -5.20 -5.63
C GLU A 38 13.39 -4.98 -7.15
N ALA A 39 14.33 -5.64 -7.83
CA ALA A 39 14.54 -5.44 -9.28
C ALA A 39 13.33 -5.86 -10.13
N ASP A 40 12.51 -6.77 -9.62
CA ASP A 40 11.26 -7.26 -10.19
C ASP A 40 10.03 -6.47 -9.70
N THR A 41 10.24 -5.32 -9.04
CA THR A 41 9.18 -4.47 -8.50
C THR A 41 9.22 -3.10 -9.14
N ILE A 42 8.05 -2.52 -9.40
CA ILE A 42 7.89 -1.13 -9.79
C ILE A 42 6.86 -0.45 -8.89
N ASP A 43 7.20 0.74 -8.41
CA ASP A 43 6.34 1.53 -7.57
C ASP A 43 5.70 2.68 -8.35
N LEU A 44 4.37 2.59 -8.53
CA LEU A 44 3.55 3.58 -9.22
C LEU A 44 2.71 4.39 -8.23
N HIS A 45 2.91 4.25 -6.92
CA HIS A 45 2.12 5.02 -5.97
C HIS A 45 2.38 6.52 -6.12
N GLY A 46 1.31 7.30 -6.06
CA GLY A 46 1.40 8.76 -6.20
C GLY A 46 1.47 9.26 -7.63
N GLN A 47 1.54 8.37 -8.63
CA GLN A 47 1.52 8.75 -10.04
C GLN A 47 0.14 9.20 -10.52
N PHE A 48 0.12 10.04 -11.55
CA PHE A 48 -1.08 10.25 -12.35
C PHE A 48 -1.46 8.96 -13.09
N VAL A 49 -2.75 8.81 -13.41
CA VAL A 49 -3.29 7.58 -13.97
C VAL A 49 -2.66 7.31 -15.33
N GLU A 50 -2.60 8.34 -16.16
CA GLU A 50 -2.05 8.32 -17.51
C GLU A 50 -0.55 7.97 -17.50
N GLU A 51 0.22 8.59 -16.61
CA GLU A 51 1.65 8.31 -16.47
C GLU A 51 1.91 6.88 -15.98
N ALA A 52 1.10 6.39 -15.03
CA ALA A 52 1.23 5.05 -14.48
C ALA A 52 0.99 3.97 -15.56
N GLU A 53 0.10 4.22 -16.53
CA GLU A 53 -0.14 3.32 -17.65
C GLU A 53 1.08 3.18 -18.54
N GLU A 54 1.60 4.31 -19.00
CA GLU A 54 2.73 4.37 -19.93
C GLU A 54 3.96 3.70 -19.32
N ILE A 55 4.27 4.06 -18.07
CA ILE A 55 5.39 3.49 -17.31
C ILE A 55 5.22 1.97 -17.14
N LEU A 56 4.01 1.51 -16.78
CA LEU A 56 3.75 0.10 -16.57
C LEU A 56 3.89 -0.71 -17.87
N GLU A 57 3.34 -0.20 -18.97
CA GLU A 57 3.41 -0.85 -20.28
C GLU A 57 4.87 -1.03 -20.72
N GLU A 58 5.67 0.03 -20.60
CA GLU A 58 7.10 -0.02 -20.91
C GLU A 58 7.84 -1.01 -20.00
N ARG A 59 7.57 -0.99 -18.69
CA ARG A 59 8.21 -1.90 -17.73
C ARG A 59 7.88 -3.36 -17.99
N ILE A 60 6.63 -3.68 -18.38
CA ILE A 60 6.20 -5.04 -18.74
C ILE A 60 6.89 -5.50 -20.03
N LYS A 61 6.96 -4.64 -21.05
CA LYS A 61 7.67 -4.94 -22.30
C LYS A 61 9.15 -5.22 -22.04
N TYR A 62 9.79 -4.36 -21.25
CA TYR A 62 11.18 -4.53 -20.82
C TYR A 62 11.37 -5.85 -20.07
N ALA A 63 10.50 -6.16 -19.09
CA ALA A 63 10.55 -7.37 -18.30
C ALA A 63 10.50 -8.63 -19.18
N LYS A 64 9.55 -8.68 -20.11
CA LYS A 64 9.39 -9.78 -21.07
C LYS A 64 10.63 -9.92 -21.96
N ALA A 65 11.16 -8.82 -22.49
CA ALA A 65 12.35 -8.82 -23.34
C ALA A 65 13.61 -9.34 -22.61
N HIS A 66 13.69 -9.13 -21.30
CA HIS A 66 14.80 -9.58 -20.47
C HIS A 66 14.55 -10.94 -19.78
N GLY A 67 13.48 -11.65 -20.14
CA GLY A 67 13.17 -12.98 -19.61
C GLY A 67 12.75 -13.00 -18.14
N GLN A 68 12.28 -11.88 -17.59
CA GLN A 68 11.68 -11.86 -16.26
C GLN A 68 10.37 -12.67 -16.27
N THR A 69 10.16 -13.49 -15.25
CA THR A 69 8.98 -14.37 -15.15
C THR A 69 7.76 -13.66 -14.57
N HIS A 70 7.99 -12.59 -13.79
CA HIS A 70 6.95 -11.84 -13.10
C HIS A 70 7.39 -10.39 -12.83
N LEU A 71 6.42 -9.57 -12.43
CA LEU A 71 6.60 -8.18 -12.02
C LEU A 71 5.65 -7.87 -10.87
N HIS A 72 6.14 -7.29 -9.79
CA HIS A 72 5.33 -6.74 -8.71
C HIS A 72 5.08 -5.25 -8.97
N VAL A 73 3.82 -4.82 -8.92
CA VAL A 73 3.41 -3.43 -9.16
C VAL A 73 2.79 -2.87 -7.88
N ILE A 74 3.39 -1.84 -7.30
CA ILE A 74 2.84 -1.15 -6.13
C ILE A 74 1.92 -0.03 -6.64
N VAL A 75 0.62 -0.15 -6.38
CA VAL A 75 -0.41 0.85 -6.77
C VAL A 75 -0.81 1.75 -5.60
N GLY A 76 -0.32 1.44 -4.40
CA GLY A 76 -0.63 2.16 -3.16
C GLY A 76 -1.99 1.76 -2.58
N LYS A 77 -2.23 2.03 -1.28
CA LYS A 77 -3.46 1.60 -0.57
C LYS A 77 -4.66 2.54 -0.72
N GLY A 78 -4.50 3.67 -1.41
CA GLY A 78 -5.55 4.68 -1.55
C GLY A 78 -5.75 5.61 -0.34
N ASN A 79 -5.09 5.35 0.80
CA ASN A 79 -5.26 6.13 2.05
C ASN A 79 -4.97 7.64 1.93
N HIS A 80 -4.15 8.04 0.95
CA HIS A 80 -3.78 9.45 0.72
C HIS A 80 -4.31 10.01 -0.60
N SER A 81 -5.13 9.23 -1.31
CA SER A 81 -5.72 9.69 -2.57
C SER A 81 -6.84 10.69 -2.31
N THR A 82 -7.04 11.64 -3.22
CA THR A 82 -8.16 12.59 -3.15
C THR A 82 -9.47 11.80 -3.14
N HIS A 83 -10.26 11.96 -2.08
CA HIS A 83 -11.49 11.20 -1.80
C HIS A 83 -11.30 9.70 -1.49
N HIS A 84 -10.09 9.24 -1.13
CA HIS A 84 -9.80 7.82 -0.86
C HIS A 84 -10.08 6.89 -2.05
N VAL A 85 -10.06 7.43 -3.28
CA VAL A 85 -10.27 6.66 -4.51
C VAL A 85 -8.93 6.18 -5.06
N GLN A 86 -8.71 4.86 -5.02
CA GLN A 86 -7.56 4.21 -5.66
C GLN A 86 -7.74 4.16 -7.18
N LYS A 87 -7.38 5.24 -7.88
CA LYS A 87 -7.55 5.35 -9.34
C LYS A 87 -6.55 4.52 -10.14
N ILE A 88 -5.37 4.24 -9.59
CA ILE A 88 -4.29 3.54 -10.30
C ILE A 88 -4.60 2.04 -10.46
N LYS A 89 -5.11 1.38 -9.41
CA LYS A 89 -5.46 -0.06 -9.44
C LYS A 89 -6.31 -0.45 -10.67
N PRO A 90 -7.51 0.11 -10.88
CA PRO A 90 -8.36 -0.32 -11.99
C PRO A 90 -7.69 -0.12 -13.35
N ARG A 91 -6.80 0.87 -13.45
CA ARG A 91 -6.08 1.13 -14.69
C ARG A 91 -4.92 0.18 -14.93
N VAL A 92 -4.15 -0.15 -13.90
CA VAL A 92 -3.12 -1.21 -13.96
C VAL A 92 -3.73 -2.55 -14.37
N GLU A 93 -4.88 -2.90 -13.80
CA GLU A 93 -5.61 -4.09 -14.19
C GLU A 93 -6.04 -4.06 -15.67
N GLN A 94 -6.41 -2.88 -16.18
CA GLN A 94 -6.75 -2.71 -17.59
C GLN A 94 -5.55 -2.92 -18.50
N VAL A 95 -4.39 -2.32 -18.20
CA VAL A 95 -3.14 -2.52 -18.96
C VAL A 95 -2.76 -4.00 -18.99
N CYS A 96 -2.92 -4.71 -17.87
CA CYS A 96 -2.66 -6.15 -17.83
C CYS A 96 -3.57 -6.93 -18.78
N ARG A 97 -4.87 -6.61 -18.82
CA ARG A 97 -5.84 -7.21 -19.76
C ARG A 97 -5.49 -6.90 -21.22
N GLU A 98 -5.12 -5.66 -21.51
CA GLU A 98 -4.75 -5.20 -22.86
C GLU A 98 -3.50 -5.91 -23.38
N LEU A 99 -2.51 -6.13 -22.51
CA LEU A 99 -1.26 -6.84 -22.83
C LEU A 99 -1.39 -8.37 -22.76
N GLY A 100 -2.58 -8.89 -22.45
CA GLY A 100 -2.87 -10.32 -22.34
C GLY A 100 -2.08 -11.02 -21.22
N VAL A 101 -1.63 -10.29 -20.19
CA VAL A 101 -0.90 -10.85 -19.05
C VAL A 101 -1.85 -11.16 -17.91
N GLN A 102 -1.62 -12.28 -17.23
CA GLN A 102 -2.40 -12.65 -16.06
C GLN A 102 -1.89 -11.85 -14.84
N TYR A 103 -2.80 -11.45 -13.96
CA TYR A 103 -2.44 -10.72 -12.74
C TYR A 103 -3.23 -11.22 -11.53
N ALA A 104 -2.71 -10.94 -10.34
CA ALA A 104 -3.35 -11.22 -9.07
C ALA A 104 -3.13 -10.06 -8.10
N THR A 105 -4.17 -9.66 -7.37
CA THR A 105 -4.14 -8.47 -6.52
C THR A 105 -3.93 -8.82 -5.05
N GLU A 106 -2.99 -8.13 -4.41
CA GLU A 106 -2.75 -8.14 -2.97
C GLU A 106 -3.37 -6.88 -2.33
N GLU A 107 -4.68 -6.91 -2.06
CA GLU A 107 -5.44 -5.71 -1.65
C GLU A 107 -4.88 -5.07 -0.37
N ASN A 108 -4.49 -5.88 0.62
CA ASN A 108 -3.98 -5.40 1.90
C ASN A 108 -2.59 -4.72 1.79
N ALA A 109 -1.83 -5.06 0.74
CA ALA A 109 -0.50 -4.51 0.47
C ALA A 109 -0.53 -3.32 -0.50
N GLY A 110 -1.62 -3.14 -1.25
CA GLY A 110 -1.67 -2.20 -2.37
C GLY A 110 -0.72 -2.61 -3.49
N ARG A 111 -0.61 -3.92 -3.74
CA ARG A 111 0.29 -4.51 -4.74
C ARG A 111 -0.47 -5.40 -5.71
N ILE A 112 0.05 -5.52 -6.92
CA ILE A 112 -0.46 -6.41 -7.97
C ILE A 112 0.72 -7.24 -8.47
N TYR A 113 0.56 -8.55 -8.45
CA TYR A 113 1.48 -9.50 -9.07
C TYR A 113 1.08 -9.68 -10.54
N VAL A 114 2.03 -9.49 -11.45
CA VAL A 114 1.85 -9.69 -12.89
C VAL A 114 2.68 -10.88 -13.34
N ASN A 115 2.04 -11.89 -13.94
CA ASN A 115 2.71 -13.05 -14.50
C ASN A 115 3.08 -12.79 -15.96
N LEU A 116 4.36 -12.90 -16.28
CA LEU A 116 4.91 -12.69 -17.61
C LEU A 116 5.23 -14.00 -18.35
N SER A 117 5.11 -15.14 -17.68
CA SER A 117 5.50 -16.47 -18.16
C SER A 117 4.46 -17.17 -19.05
N GLY A 118 3.30 -16.54 -19.29
CA GLY A 118 2.25 -17.08 -20.17
C GLY A 118 1.33 -18.13 -19.54
N GLY A 119 1.35 -18.28 -18.21
CA GLY A 119 0.44 -19.15 -17.44
C GLY A 119 -0.49 -18.38 -16.49
N PRO A 120 -1.34 -19.08 -15.71
CA PRO A 120 -2.19 -18.42 -14.71
C PRO A 120 -1.33 -17.66 -13.69
N ALA A 121 -1.79 -16.50 -13.23
CA ALA A 121 -1.13 -15.76 -12.17
C ALA A 121 -1.35 -16.45 -10.82
N HIS A 122 -0.53 -17.46 -10.53
CA HIS A 122 -0.48 -18.03 -9.19
C HIS A 122 0.54 -17.23 -8.38
N MET A 123 0.02 -16.39 -7.49
CA MET A 123 0.85 -15.67 -6.54
C MET A 123 1.56 -16.68 -5.63
N PRO A 124 2.90 -16.67 -5.54
CA PRO A 124 3.57 -17.50 -4.56
C PRO A 124 3.07 -17.09 -3.17
N PRO A 125 2.87 -18.05 -2.23
CA PRO A 125 2.47 -17.70 -0.88
C PRO A 125 3.47 -16.68 -0.32
N PRO A 126 3.01 -15.70 0.48
CA PRO A 126 3.89 -14.70 1.05
C PRO A 126 5.03 -15.44 1.74
N SER A 127 6.25 -15.21 1.28
CA SER A 127 7.44 -15.81 1.85
C SER A 127 7.51 -15.30 3.29
N SER A 128 7.09 -16.14 4.23
CA SER A 128 7.38 -15.97 5.64
C SER A 128 8.89 -15.97 5.73
N HIS A 129 9.49 -14.79 5.72
CA HIS A 129 10.90 -14.62 6.03
C HIS A 129 11.06 -15.13 7.46
N GLN A 130 11.45 -16.39 7.53
CA GLN A 130 11.59 -17.17 8.74
C GLN A 130 12.85 -16.67 9.40
N TYR A 131 12.70 -15.83 10.43
CA TYR A 131 13.77 -15.53 11.36
C TYR A 131 14.36 -16.86 11.86
N PRO A 132 15.70 -17.05 11.86
CA PRO A 132 16.30 -18.29 12.31
C PRO A 132 16.20 -18.36 13.84
N GLY A 133 15.17 -19.05 14.33
CA GLY A 133 14.90 -19.27 15.74
C GLY A 133 14.69 -20.73 16.05
N GLN A 134 15.77 -21.38 16.50
CA GLN A 134 15.86 -22.59 17.34
C GLN A 134 14.91 -23.77 17.11
N HIS A 135 15.56 -24.87 16.69
CA HIS A 135 15.16 -26.26 16.83
C HIS A 135 14.49 -26.62 18.17
N HIS A 136 13.35 -27.31 18.13
CA HIS A 136 13.03 -28.36 19.10
C HIS A 136 12.36 -29.56 18.43
N GLN A 137 12.82 -30.72 18.88
CA GLN A 137 12.62 -32.05 18.33
C GLN A 137 11.18 -32.57 18.48
N GLN A 138 10.75 -33.31 17.47
CA GLN A 138 9.58 -34.19 17.49
C GLN A 138 9.76 -35.34 18.49
N GLN A 139 8.69 -35.70 19.18
CA GLN A 139 8.37 -37.08 19.55
C GLN A 139 6.85 -37.23 19.79
N GLN A 140 6.25 -38.22 19.11
CA GLN A 140 4.97 -38.88 19.39
C GLN A 140 5.30 -40.32 19.89
N PRO A 141 4.40 -41.19 20.42
CA PRO A 141 2.92 -41.25 20.24
C PRO A 141 2.05 -41.79 21.45
N HIS A 142 0.72 -41.86 21.20
CA HIS A 142 -0.34 -42.78 21.75
C HIS A 142 -1.25 -42.43 22.98
N HIS A 143 -2.54 -42.22 22.66
CA HIS A 143 -3.81 -42.88 23.10
C HIS A 143 -4.24 -43.03 24.60
N HIS A 144 -5.35 -42.39 25.01
CA HIS A 144 -6.64 -42.96 25.56
C HIS A 144 -7.52 -41.92 26.32
N GLN A 145 -8.83 -42.23 26.40
CA GLN A 145 -9.97 -41.46 26.93
C GLN A 145 -9.86 -41.07 28.42
N HIS A 146 -10.36 -39.87 28.79
CA HIS A 146 -11.39 -39.67 29.83
C HIS A 146 -11.80 -38.18 29.94
N ALA A 147 -13.07 -37.95 30.29
CA ALA A 147 -13.71 -36.65 30.46
C ALA A 147 -13.34 -35.97 31.79
N GLN A 148 -13.09 -34.65 31.75
CA GLN A 148 -13.29 -33.71 32.86
C GLN A 148 -13.37 -32.26 32.33
N PRO A 149 -14.21 -31.37 32.88
CA PRO A 149 -14.33 -29.99 32.42
C PRO A 149 -13.12 -29.14 32.84
N GLN A 150 -12.54 -28.42 31.88
CA GLN A 150 -11.47 -27.44 32.07
C GLN A 150 -11.99 -26.15 32.72
N PRO A 151 -11.27 -25.53 33.67
CA PRO A 151 -11.50 -24.14 34.06
C PRO A 151 -11.03 -23.19 32.94
N GLN A 152 -11.82 -22.14 32.68
CA GLN A 152 -11.46 -21.04 31.78
C GLN A 152 -10.11 -20.41 32.16
N PRO A 153 -9.18 -20.21 31.21
CA PRO A 153 -8.10 -19.27 31.39
C PRO A 153 -8.68 -17.85 31.28
N GLN A 154 -8.53 -17.11 32.38
CA GLN A 154 -8.76 -15.67 32.44
C GLN A 154 -7.88 -15.00 31.39
N ARG A 155 -8.50 -14.37 30.38
CA ARG A 155 -7.80 -13.52 29.42
C ARG A 155 -7.13 -12.39 30.19
N GLN A 156 -5.81 -12.47 30.32
CA GLN A 156 -4.98 -11.36 30.74
C GLN A 156 -4.96 -10.36 29.57
N ASP A 157 -5.67 -9.27 29.79
CA ASP A 157 -5.68 -8.05 28.99
C ASP A 157 -4.23 -7.55 28.92
N GLN A 158 -3.51 -7.90 27.86
CA GLN A 158 -2.18 -7.40 27.58
C GLN A 158 -2.36 -5.99 27.02
N GLN A 159 -2.60 -5.03 27.92
CA GLN A 159 -2.74 -3.62 27.58
C GLN A 159 -1.41 -3.11 27.07
N ASP A 160 -1.36 -2.77 25.79
CA ASP A 160 -0.26 -2.07 25.15
C ASP A 160 0.05 -0.78 25.94
N PRO A 161 1.31 -0.54 26.33
CA PRO A 161 1.70 0.63 27.14
C PRO A 161 1.37 1.97 26.46
N VAL A 162 1.11 1.95 25.15
CA VAL A 162 0.69 3.11 24.36
C VAL A 162 -0.74 3.54 24.68
N GLU A 163 -1.65 2.59 24.94
CA GLU A 163 -3.07 2.87 25.17
C GLU A 163 -3.31 3.52 26.54
N GLN A 164 -2.53 3.14 27.56
CA GLN A 164 -2.55 3.79 28.87
C GLN A 164 -2.04 5.24 28.81
N VAL A 165 -1.05 5.54 27.95
CA VAL A 165 -0.56 6.91 27.75
C VAL A 165 -1.62 7.76 27.04
N VAL A 166 -2.27 7.21 26.03
CA VAL A 166 -3.35 7.89 25.29
C VAL A 166 -4.52 8.22 26.22
N GLN A 167 -5.00 7.27 27.05
CA GLN A 167 -6.09 7.52 28.00
C GLN A 167 -5.72 8.55 29.08
N ARG A 168 -4.45 8.66 29.46
CA ARG A 168 -3.99 9.65 30.46
C ARG A 168 -3.84 11.06 29.89
N ILE A 169 -3.52 11.16 28.59
CA ILE A 169 -3.25 12.43 27.91
C ILE A 169 -4.53 13.01 27.28
N LEU A 170 -5.42 12.18 26.73
CA LEU A 170 -6.66 12.64 26.06
C LEU A 170 -7.49 13.62 26.92
N PRO A 171 -7.85 13.33 28.18
CA PRO A 171 -8.72 14.21 28.95
C PRO A 171 -8.05 15.54 29.33
N ARG A 172 -6.72 15.60 29.34
CA ARG A 172 -5.97 16.85 29.58
C ARG A 172 -5.90 17.74 28.35
N VAL A 173 -5.82 17.14 27.16
CA VAL A 173 -5.81 17.87 25.88
C VAL A 173 -7.21 18.40 25.56
N VAL A 174 -8.25 17.57 25.71
CA VAL A 174 -9.65 17.98 25.47
C VAL A 174 -10.05 19.13 26.39
N ARG A 175 -9.76 19.06 27.70
CA ARG A 175 -10.06 20.15 28.65
C ARG A 175 -9.26 21.44 28.38
N LYS A 176 -8.08 21.35 27.77
CA LYS A 176 -7.31 22.54 27.35
C LYS A 176 -7.89 23.18 26.10
N LEU A 177 -8.40 22.36 25.16
CA LEU A 177 -9.06 22.85 23.96
C LEU A 177 -10.43 23.47 24.27
N GLU A 178 -11.22 22.89 25.16
CA GLU A 178 -12.50 23.47 25.61
C GLU A 178 -12.31 24.83 26.31
N LYS A 179 -11.25 24.99 27.12
CA LYS A 179 -10.95 26.27 27.77
C LYS A 179 -10.40 27.34 26.80
N ALA A 180 -9.82 26.94 25.68
CA ALA A 180 -9.32 27.86 24.67
C ALA A 180 -10.43 28.37 23.73
N CYS A 181 -11.56 27.64 23.62
CA CYS A 181 -12.70 28.03 22.77
C CYS A 181 -13.69 29.00 23.45
N CYS A 182 -13.54 29.33 24.73
CA CYS A 182 -14.46 30.22 25.47
C CYS A 182 -13.94 31.66 25.67
N VAL A 183 -12.95 32.13 24.90
CA VAL A 183 -12.43 33.52 24.98
C VAL A 183 -12.80 34.35 23.74
N ILE A 184 -13.70 33.86 22.88
CA ILE A 184 -14.35 34.70 21.86
C ILE A 184 -15.87 34.47 21.94
N MET A 185 -16.49 35.16 22.90
CA MET A 185 -17.86 35.67 22.81
C MET A 185 -17.85 37.09 23.37
#